data_AF-A0A0E3BVE5-F1
#
_entry.id   AF-A0A0E3BVE5-F1
#
_cell.length_a   1.000
_cell.length_b   1.000
_cell.length_c   1.000
_cell.angle_alpha   90.00
_cell.angle_beta   90.00
_cell.angle_gamma   90.00
#
_symmetry.space_group_name_H-M   'P 1'
#
loop_
_entity.id
_entity.type
_entity.pdbx_description
1 polymer ?
#
loop_
_entity_poly.entity_id
_entity_poly.type
_entity_poly.pdbx_seq_one_letter_code
_entity_poly.pdbx_strand_id
1 'polypeptide(L)'
;MLDRNQQDKANAQKTLDRLDTDLRSGALRLSIRTTGQAGGNHGATAGPGQARADIDPEDAQALVRIAADGDDAIRDLNTCIDGYNAVRHQTEASHAQTD
;
A
#
# COMPACT_ATOMS: atom_id res chain seq x y z
N MET A 1 -9.10 -3.68 -19.43
CA MET A 1 -8.10 -4.14 -18.44
C MET A 1 -7.17 -2.98 -18.08
N LEU A 2 -6.56 -2.31 -19.05
CA LEU A 2 -5.90 -1.00 -18.88
C LEU A 2 -6.69 0.02 -18.05
N ASP A 3 -7.94 0.30 -18.42
CA ASP A 3 -8.79 1.26 -17.69
C ASP A 3 -9.07 0.84 -16.23
N ARG A 4 -9.10 -0.47 -15.96
CA ARG A 4 -9.31 -1.00 -14.61
C ARG A 4 -8.08 -0.75 -13.75
N ASN A 5 -6.88 -1.03 -14.26
CA ASN A 5 -5.63 -0.75 -13.53
C ASN A 5 -5.47 0.75 -13.21
N GLN A 6 -5.85 1.63 -14.15
CA GLN A 6 -5.83 3.07 -13.91
C GLN A 6 -6.86 3.51 -12.86
N GLN A 7 -8.07 2.95 -12.91
CA GLN A 7 -9.11 3.23 -11.91
C GLN A 7 -8.71 2.73 -10.53
N ASP A 8 -8.11 1.55 -10.44
CA ASP A 8 -7.59 0.98 -9.20
C ASP A 8 -6.46 1.83 -8.62
N LYS A 9 -5.56 2.37 -9.45
CA LYS A 9 -4.52 3.32 -9.03
C LYS A 9 -5.11 4.60 -8.43
N ALA A 10 -6.13 5.18 -9.09
CA ALA A 10 -6.79 6.38 -8.58
C ALA A 10 -7.52 6.15 -7.25
N ASN A 11 -8.12 4.97 -7.06
CA ASN A 11 -8.77 4.60 -5.80
C ASN A 11 -7.76 4.33 -4.68
N ALA A 12 -6.64 3.69 -5.01
CA ALA A 12 -5.55 3.45 -4.08
C ALA A 12 -4.96 4.78 -3.57
N GLN A 13 -4.74 5.75 -4.46
CA GLN A 13 -4.24 7.08 -4.09
C GLN A 13 -5.11 7.74 -3.02
N LYS A 14 -6.44 7.75 -3.21
CA LYS A 14 -7.37 8.34 -2.22
C LYS A 14 -7.29 7.65 -0.86
N THR A 15 -7.08 6.33 -0.87
CA THR A 15 -6.95 5.55 0.37
C THR A 15 -5.65 5.87 1.09
N LEU A 16 -4.55 6.02 0.34
CA LEU A 16 -3.25 6.43 0.86
C LEU A 16 -3.26 7.86 1.41
N ASP A 17 -3.89 8.81 0.72
CA ASP A 17 -4.00 10.19 1.18
C ASP A 17 -4.73 10.28 2.52
N ARG A 18 -5.79 9.48 2.68
CA ARG A 18 -6.52 9.37 3.94
C ARG A 18 -5.64 8.76 5.03
N LEU A 19 -4.96 7.65 4.74
CA LEU A 19 -4.08 6.98 5.68
C LEU A 19 -2.96 7.91 6.18
N ASP A 20 -2.31 8.64 5.28
CA ASP A 20 -1.27 9.62 5.59
C ASP A 20 -1.81 10.78 6.44
N THR A 21 -3.03 11.24 6.18
CA THR A 21 -3.72 12.24 7.02
C THR A 21 -4.00 11.72 8.43
N ASP A 22 -4.50 10.48 8.55
CA ASP A 22 -4.80 9.85 9.84
C ASP A 22 -3.52 9.60 10.66
N LEU A 23 -2.41 9.26 9.99
CA LEU A 23 -1.09 9.12 10.64
C LEU A 23 -0.54 10.47 11.09
N ARG A 24 -0.59 11.50 10.23
CA ARG A 24 -0.09 12.85 10.58
C ARG A 24 -0.85 13.47 11.73
N SER A 25 -2.17 13.27 11.78
CA SER A 25 -3.01 13.77 12.88
C SER A 25 -2.88 12.93 14.16
N GLY A 26 -2.24 11.76 14.09
CA GLY A 26 -2.18 10.79 15.18
C GLY A 26 -3.51 10.10 15.48
N ALA A 27 -4.52 10.27 14.62
CA ALA A 27 -5.79 9.54 14.66
C ALA A 27 -5.58 8.04 14.42
N LEU A 28 -4.56 7.70 13.63
CA LEU A 28 -4.01 6.36 13.50
C LEU A 28 -2.55 6.35 14.00
N ARG A 29 -2.13 5.24 14.63
CA ARG A 29 -0.76 5.02 15.06
C ARG A 29 -0.32 3.60 14.73
N LEU A 30 0.90 3.44 14.22
CA LEU A 30 1.54 2.14 14.06
C LEU A 30 2.29 1.81 15.36
N SER A 31 2.19 0.55 15.80
CA SER A 31 2.94 0.07 16.97
C SER A 31 3.58 -1.26 16.68
N ILE A 32 4.75 -1.47 17.28
CA ILE A 32 5.49 -2.74 17.21
C ILE A 32 5.41 -3.47 18.55
N ARG A 33 5.41 -4.80 18.48
CA ARG A 33 5.54 -5.62 19.68
C ARG A 33 6.96 -5.52 20.21
N THR A 34 7.06 -5.41 21.53
CA THR A 34 8.34 -5.38 22.25
C THR A 34 8.33 -6.49 23.30
N THR A 35 9.50 -7.07 23.58
CA THR A 35 9.69 -7.93 24.75
C THR A 35 9.89 -6.99 25.93
N GLY A 36 8.90 -6.86 26.81
CA GLY A 36 8.92 -5.86 27.87
C GLY A 36 10.10 -6.04 28.84
N GLN A 37 10.63 -4.92 29.32
CA GLN A 37 11.23 -4.85 30.65
C GLN A 37 10.22 -4.13 31.56
N ALA A 38 9.95 -4.68 32.74
CA ALA A 38 9.01 -4.07 33.68
C ALA A 38 9.59 -2.76 34.23
N GLY A 39 8.93 -1.63 34.00
CA GLY A 39 9.19 -0.40 34.76
C GLY A 39 8.69 0.90 34.12
N GLY A 40 7.83 1.61 34.86
CA GLY A 40 7.61 3.06 34.70
C GLY A 40 6.25 3.45 34.14
N ASN A 41 5.31 3.75 35.03
CA ASN A 41 3.93 4.19 34.74
C ASN A 41 3.86 5.44 33.84
N HIS A 42 3.36 5.32 32.60
CA HIS A 42 2.74 6.43 31.86
C HIS A 42 1.47 5.91 31.19
N GLY A 43 0.32 6.49 31.55
CA GLY A 43 -1.00 5.86 31.48
C GLY A 43 -1.50 5.45 30.10
N ALA A 44 -1.98 4.20 30.02
CA ALA A 44 -3.26 3.79 29.46
C ALA A 44 -3.50 2.33 29.90
N THR A 45 -4.71 2.02 30.40
CA THR A 45 -5.06 0.69 30.90
C THR A 45 -4.98 -0.36 29.77
N ALA A 46 -3.91 -1.13 29.72
CA ALA A 46 -3.76 -2.24 28.79
C ALA A 46 -4.41 -3.52 29.35
N GLY A 47 -5.37 -4.09 28.61
CA GLY A 47 -5.71 -5.51 28.72
C GLY A 47 -4.47 -6.40 28.47
N PRO A 48 -4.53 -7.72 28.74
CA PRO A 48 -3.37 -8.60 28.99
C PRO A 48 -2.16 -8.24 28.10
N GLY A 49 -1.26 -7.43 28.67
CA GLY A 49 -0.47 -6.49 27.89
C GLY A 49 0.82 -7.08 27.37
N GLN A 50 0.89 -7.38 26.07
CA GLN A 50 2.19 -7.40 25.41
C GLN A 50 2.70 -5.95 25.33
N ALA A 51 3.90 -5.70 25.83
CA ALA A 51 4.54 -4.40 25.71
C ALA A 51 4.60 -3.97 24.23
N ARG A 52 4.13 -2.76 23.92
CA ARG A 52 4.19 -2.19 22.58
C ARG A 52 4.80 -0.80 22.63
N ALA A 53 5.52 -0.46 21.57
CA ALA A 53 6.04 0.88 21.34
C ALA A 53 5.37 1.45 20.09
N ASP A 54 4.88 2.67 20.19
CA ASP A 54 4.40 3.43 19.04
C ASP A 54 5.61 3.83 18.17
N ILE A 55 5.44 3.76 16.85
CA ILE A 55 6.39 4.29 15.87
C ILE A 55 6.17 5.80 15.77
N ASP A 56 7.25 6.58 15.61
CA ASP A 56 7.14 8.00 15.33
C ASP A 56 6.25 8.27 14.10
N PRO A 57 5.38 9.29 14.10
CA PRO A 57 4.49 9.57 12.98
C PRO A 57 5.20 9.77 11.63
N GLU A 58 6.40 10.36 11.62
CA GLU A 58 7.19 10.56 10.39
C GLU A 58 7.73 9.23 9.86
N ASP A 59 8.28 8.40 10.74
CA ASP A 59 8.75 7.05 10.40
C ASP A 59 7.60 6.16 9.93
N ALA A 60 6.43 6.25 10.57
CA ALA A 60 5.24 5.52 10.17
C ALA A 60 4.75 5.92 8.77
N GLN A 61 4.78 7.22 8.44
CA GLN A 61 4.48 7.69 7.08
C GLN A 61 5.50 7.18 6.06
N ALA A 62 6.79 7.18 6.41
CA ALA A 62 7.83 6.66 5.53
C ALA A 62 7.62 5.17 5.20
N LEU A 63 7.28 4.35 6.18
CA LEU A 63 6.96 2.93 5.98
C LEU A 63 5.75 2.73 5.07
N VAL A 64 4.68 3.53 5.25
CA VAL A 64 3.50 3.49 4.38
C VAL A 64 3.86 3.88 2.95
N ARG A 65 4.69 4.90 2.74
CA ARG A 65 5.13 5.32 1.40
C ARG A 65 5.92 4.23 0.68
N ILE A 66 6.81 3.52 1.38
CA ILE A 66 7.54 2.39 0.79
C ILE A 66 6.57 1.32 0.29
N ALA A 67 5.55 0.98 1.08
CA ALA A 67 4.54 0.01 0.66
C ALA A 67 3.71 0.53 -0.52
N ALA A 68 3.34 1.82 -0.49
CA ALA A 68 2.61 2.47 -1.59
C ALA A 68 3.38 2.46 -2.90
N ASP A 69 4.68 2.79 -2.87
CA ASP A 69 5.55 2.77 -4.05
C ASP A 69 5.65 1.34 -4.63
N GLY A 70 5.72 0.33 -3.76
CA GLY A 70 5.69 -1.08 -4.17
C GLY A 70 4.37 -1.47 -4.85
N ASP A 71 3.24 -1.08 -4.28
CA ASP A 71 1.93 -1.35 -4.87
C ASP A 71 1.76 -0.64 -6.22
N ASP A 72 2.26 0.59 -6.36
CA ASP A 72 2.20 1.34 -7.60
C ASP A 72 3.08 0.72 -8.70
N ALA A 73 4.27 0.23 -8.34
CA ALA A 73 5.10 -0.53 -9.26
C ALA A 73 4.39 -1.80 -9.78
N ILE A 74 3.63 -2.49 -8.91
CA ILE A 74 2.83 -3.66 -9.32
C ILE A 74 1.70 -3.26 -10.29
N ARG A 75 1.00 -2.14 -10.03
CA ARG A 75 -0.06 -1.64 -10.93
C ARG A 75 0.48 -1.23 -12.29
N ASP A 76 1.64 -0.58 -12.31
CA ASP A 76 2.30 -0.17 -13.54
C ASP A 76 2.76 -1.39 -14.35
N LEU A 77 3.27 -2.43 -13.68
CA LEU A 77 3.62 -3.70 -14.31
C LEU A 77 2.39 -4.41 -14.91
N ASN A 78 1.27 -4.46 -14.19
CA ASN A 78 0.03 -5.05 -14.72
C ASN A 78 -0.48 -4.28 -15.95
N THR A 79 -0.36 -2.96 -15.93
CA THR A 79 -0.69 -2.10 -17.09
C THR A 79 0.21 -2.42 -18.28
N CYS A 80 1.50 -2.65 -18.06
CA CYS A 80 2.44 -3.06 -19.09
C CYS A 80 2.08 -4.44 -19.68
N ILE A 81 1.76 -5.42 -18.84
CA ILE A 81 1.33 -6.76 -19.26
C ILE A 81 0.05 -6.69 -20.11
N ASP A 82 -0.93 -5.89 -19.68
CA ASP A 82 -2.17 -5.67 -20.44
C ASP A 82 -1.88 -5.07 -21.82
N GLY A 83 -1.01 -4.06 -21.90
CA GLY A 83 -0.62 -3.43 -23.16
C GLY A 83 0.09 -4.40 -24.11
N TYR A 84 1.03 -5.20 -23.59
CA TYR A 84 1.70 -6.24 -24.37
C TYR A 84 0.71 -7.27 -24.92
N ASN A 85 -0.19 -7.79 -24.07
CA ASN A 85 -1.18 -8.77 -24.49
C ASN A 85 -2.12 -8.20 -25.56
N ALA A 86 -2.52 -6.93 -25.45
CA ALA A 86 -3.35 -6.27 -26.46
C ALA A 86 -2.68 -6.26 -27.84
N VAL A 87 -1.39 -5.90 -27.91
CA VAL A 87 -0.63 -5.91 -29.17
C VAL A 87 -0.46 -7.33 -29.69
N ARG A 88 -0.08 -8.27 -28.83
CA ARG A 88 0.08 -9.69 -29.18
C ARG A 88 -1.18 -10.24 -29.85
N HIS A 89 -2.35 -10.01 -29.25
CA HIS A 89 -3.62 -10.45 -29.80
C HIS A 89 -3.99 -9.78 -31.12
N GLN A 90 -3.68 -8.48 -31.29
CA GLN A 90 -3.89 -7.79 -32.57
C GLN A 90 -3.04 -8.41 -33.68
N THR A 91 -1.77 -8.72 -33.40
CA THR A 91 -0.88 -9.36 -34.36
C THR A 91 -1.38 -10.77 -34.71
N GLU A 92 -1.73 -11.60 -33.72
CA GLU A 92 -2.29 -12.93 -33.96
C GLU A 92 -3.57 -12.89 -34.82
N ALA A 93 -4.48 -11.97 -34.52
CA ALA A 93 -5.71 -11.81 -35.28
C ALA A 93 -5.45 -11.35 -36.73
N SER A 94 -4.47 -10.46 -36.93
CA SER A 94 -4.11 -9.96 -38.27
C SER A 94 -3.51 -11.07 -39.15
N HIS A 95 -2.67 -11.93 -38.56
CA HIS A 95 -2.08 -13.06 -39.28
C HIS A 95 -3.16 -14.10 -39.65
N ALA A 96 -4.11 -14.39 -38.75
CA ALA A 96 -5.20 -15.33 -39.01
C ALA A 96 -6.21 -14.85 -40.07
N GLN A 97 -6.27 -13.54 -40.37
CA GLN A 97 -7.10 -12.99 -41.45
C GLN A 97 -6.44 -13.06 -42.83
N THR A 98 -5.14 -13.38 -42.87
CA THR A 98 -4.34 -13.38 -44.11
C THR A 98 -4.12 -14.80 -44.66
N ASP A 99 -4.46 -15.84 -43.88
CA ASP A 99 -4.56 -17.26 -44.29
C ASP A 99 -6.01 -17.64 -44.66
#